data_AF-X0TZN3-F1
#
_entry.id   AF-X0TZN3-F1
#
_cell.length_a   1.000
_cell.length_b   1.000
_cell.length_c   1.000
_cell.angle_alpha   90.00
_cell.angle_beta   90.00
_cell.angle_gamma   90.00
#
_symmetry.space_group_name_H-M   'P 1'
#
loop_
_entity.id
_entity.type
_entity.pdbx_description
1 polymer ?
#
loop_
_entity_poly.entity_id
_entity_poly.type
_entity_poly.pdbx_seq_one_letter_code
_entity_poly.pdbx_strand_id
1 'polypeptide(L)'
;HSTNLVVSVKTTYSDKSKFILMNEKADTLSDESLFYAFVRLNAPDGIPEFWIVPSTVVAPVIKESYKIWLETPARNGSAHNETSMRGFYLQKYLGFPKDWEEQLESFKSNIKMLEEFVFHI
;
A
#
# COMPACT_ATOMS: atom_id res chain seq x y z
N HIS A 1 -16.02 -25.54 -3.83
CA HIS A 1 -16.24 -24.11 -3.55
C HIS A 1 -15.24 -23.37 -4.42
N SER A 2 -15.64 -22.38 -5.21
CA SER A 2 -14.68 -21.60 -5.99
C SER A 2 -14.16 -20.46 -5.12
N THR A 3 -12.89 -20.49 -4.77
CA THR A 3 -12.25 -19.35 -4.10
C THR A 3 -11.92 -18.29 -5.13
N ASN A 4 -12.42 -17.08 -4.94
CA ASN A 4 -12.13 -15.96 -5.84
C ASN A 4 -10.90 -15.23 -5.33
N LEU A 5 -9.85 -15.11 -6.16
CA LEU A 5 -8.74 -14.20 -5.92
C LEU A 5 -9.08 -12.84 -6.53
N VAL A 6 -8.93 -11.76 -5.77
CA VAL A 6 -9.17 -10.39 -6.23
C VAL A 6 -7.88 -9.60 -6.19
N VAL A 7 -7.55 -8.93 -7.30
CA VAL A 7 -6.39 -8.04 -7.38
C VAL A 7 -6.84 -6.63 -7.73
N SER A 8 -6.55 -5.66 -6.85
CA SER A 8 -6.77 -4.24 -7.10
C SER A 8 -5.46 -3.57 -7.51
N VAL A 9 -5.45 -2.94 -8.69
CA VAL A 9 -4.26 -2.27 -9.22
C VAL A 9 -4.29 -0.78 -8.88
N LYS A 10 -3.16 -0.26 -8.39
CA LYS A 10 -2.98 1.15 -8.00
C LYS A 10 -1.67 1.65 -8.57
N THR A 11 -1.72 2.74 -9.33
CA THR A 11 -0.58 3.22 -10.11
C THR A 11 -0.16 4.62 -9.71
N THR A 12 1.13 4.89 -9.85
CA THR A 12 1.69 6.24 -9.84
C THR A 12 2.70 6.41 -10.97
N TYR A 13 2.80 7.62 -11.52
CA TYR A 13 3.51 7.86 -12.78
C TYR A 13 5.02 8.02 -12.60
N SER A 14 5.45 8.89 -11.69
CA SER A 14 6.85 9.31 -11.56
C SER A 14 7.68 8.38 -10.68
N ASP A 15 8.96 8.25 -11.03
CA ASP A 15 10.03 7.70 -10.21
C ASP A 15 10.20 8.40 -8.85
N LYS A 16 9.86 9.69 -8.76
CA LYS A 16 9.89 10.49 -7.54
C LYS A 16 8.70 10.25 -6.61
N SER A 17 7.70 9.49 -7.06
CA SER A 17 6.54 9.19 -6.24
C SER A 17 6.95 8.34 -5.04
N LYS A 18 6.72 8.89 -3.85
CA LYS A 18 7.02 8.25 -2.55
C LYS A 18 5.87 7.43 -2.01
N PHE A 19 4.67 7.61 -2.58
CA PHE A 19 3.47 6.92 -2.16
C PHE A 19 2.49 6.78 -3.32
N ILE A 20 1.56 5.86 -3.15
CA ILE A 20 0.43 5.62 -4.05
C ILE A 20 -0.85 5.96 -3.31
N LEU A 21 -1.72 6.73 -3.97
CA LEU A 21 -2.98 7.20 -3.37
C LEU A 21 -3.99 6.05 -3.27
N MET A 22 -4.60 5.99 -2.10
CA MET A 22 -5.64 5.06 -1.71
C MET A 22 -6.85 5.86 -1.20
N ASN A 23 -8.02 5.22 -1.19
CA ASN A 23 -9.20 5.79 -0.53
C ASN A 23 -9.34 5.22 0.90
N GLU A 24 -10.17 5.86 1.71
CA GLU A 24 -10.46 5.46 3.09
C GLU A 24 -10.93 4.01 3.21
N LYS A 25 -11.69 3.47 2.25
CA LYS A 25 -12.17 2.08 2.31
C LYS A 25 -11.03 1.07 2.40
N ALA A 26 -9.86 1.39 1.87
CA ALA A 26 -8.71 0.48 1.92
C ALA A 26 -8.16 0.27 3.34
N ASP A 27 -8.41 1.19 4.29
CA ASP A 27 -7.93 1.08 5.67
C ASP A 27 -8.79 0.16 6.55
N THR A 28 -9.97 -0.22 6.05
CA THR A 28 -10.92 -1.16 6.69
C THR A 28 -11.11 -2.45 5.88
N LEU A 29 -10.78 -2.44 4.58
CA LEU A 29 -10.91 -3.60 3.70
C LEU A 29 -9.71 -4.54 3.88
N SER A 30 -9.85 -5.48 4.82
CA SER A 30 -8.92 -6.58 5.09
C SER A 30 -9.61 -7.91 4.78
N ASP A 31 -9.22 -8.53 3.67
CA ASP A 31 -9.75 -9.79 3.14
C ASP A 31 -8.59 -10.69 2.67
N GLU A 32 -8.60 -11.96 3.06
CA GLU A 32 -7.53 -12.93 2.75
C GLU A 32 -7.37 -13.18 1.24
N SER A 33 -8.43 -12.95 0.46
CA SER A 33 -8.44 -13.13 -0.98
C SER A 33 -8.18 -11.86 -1.79
N LEU A 34 -8.05 -10.72 -1.11
CA LEU A 34 -7.78 -9.42 -1.73
C LEU A 34 -6.30 -9.05 -1.64
N PHE A 35 -5.72 -8.81 -2.81
CA PHE A 35 -4.36 -8.32 -2.98
C PHE A 35 -4.35 -6.97 -3.70
N TYR A 36 -3.34 -6.15 -3.39
CA TYR A 36 -3.05 -4.91 -4.09
C TYR A 36 -1.81 -5.09 -4.95
N ALA A 37 -1.91 -4.70 -6.21
CA ALA A 37 -0.76 -4.50 -7.09
C ALA A 37 -0.44 -3.00 -7.13
N PHE A 38 0.53 -2.59 -6.33
CA PHE A 38 1.06 -1.23 -6.30
C PHE A 38 2.11 -1.09 -7.39
N VAL A 39 1.91 -0.16 -8.32
CA VAL A 39 2.78 0.00 -9.50
C VAL A 39 3.32 1.43 -9.56
N ARG A 40 4.63 1.57 -9.61
CA ARG A 40 5.32 2.82 -9.95
C ARG A 40 5.86 2.71 -11.37
N LEU A 41 5.30 3.50 -12.29
CA LEU A 41 5.65 3.40 -13.71
C LEU A 41 7.08 3.89 -14.02
N ASN A 42 7.68 4.68 -13.13
CA ASN A 42 9.00 5.28 -13.34
C ASN A 42 9.09 6.07 -14.67
N ALA A 43 7.98 6.67 -15.09
CA ALA A 43 7.86 7.31 -16.39
C ALA A 43 8.64 8.66 -16.45
N PRO A 44 9.08 9.10 -17.65
CA PRO A 44 8.76 8.53 -18.96
C PRO A 44 9.59 7.31 -19.38
N ASP A 45 10.84 7.19 -18.92
CA ASP A 45 11.81 6.25 -19.53
C ASP A 45 12.28 5.11 -18.60
N GLY A 46 11.75 5.03 -17.37
CA GLY A 46 12.14 4.03 -16.39
C GLY A 46 11.40 2.70 -16.52
N ILE A 47 12.01 1.65 -15.95
CA ILE A 47 11.39 0.33 -15.83
C ILE A 47 10.34 0.38 -14.72
N PRO A 48 9.07 0.00 -14.96
CA PRO A 48 8.08 -0.04 -13.90
C PRO A 48 8.45 -0.99 -12.78
N GLU A 49 8.24 -0.55 -11.54
CA GLU A 49 8.35 -1.38 -10.35
C GLU A 49 6.96 -1.68 -9.81
N PHE A 50 6.77 -2.87 -9.24
CA PHE A 50 5.51 -3.22 -8.61
C PHE A 50 5.69 -4.11 -7.39
N TRP A 51 4.71 -4.04 -6.50
CA TRP A 51 4.62 -4.80 -5.26
C TRP A 51 3.26 -5.46 -5.17
N ILE A 52 3.25 -6.75 -4.87
CA ILE A 52 2.02 -7.52 -4.63
C ILE A 52 1.86 -7.66 -3.12
N VAL A 53 0.88 -6.97 -2.55
CA VAL A 53 0.74 -6.86 -1.08
C VAL A 53 -0.67 -7.30 -0.70
N PRO A 54 -0.85 -8.25 0.24
CA PRO A 54 -2.18 -8.67 0.69
C PRO A 54 -2.86 -7.52 1.44
N SER A 55 -4.18 -7.44 1.33
CA SER A 55 -4.97 -6.39 1.99
C SER A 55 -4.89 -6.46 3.51
N THR A 56 -4.65 -7.65 4.06
CA THR A 56 -4.39 -7.91 5.48
C THR A 56 -3.14 -7.22 6.00
N VAL A 57 -2.17 -6.92 5.13
CA VAL A 57 -0.99 -6.10 5.45
C VAL A 57 -1.26 -4.62 5.18
N VAL A 58 -1.91 -4.30 4.06
CA VAL A 58 -2.16 -2.91 3.64
C VAL A 58 -3.06 -2.17 4.63
N ALA A 59 -4.22 -2.74 4.96
CA ALA A 59 -5.26 -2.09 5.75
C ALA A 59 -4.76 -1.58 7.12
N PRO A 60 -4.13 -2.40 7.98
CA PRO A 60 -3.66 -1.92 9.28
C PRO A 60 -2.55 -0.86 9.14
N VAL A 61 -1.64 -1.00 8.17
CA VAL A 61 -0.52 -0.07 7.97
C VAL A 61 -1.01 1.33 7.59
N ILE A 62 -1.90 1.43 6.60
CA ILE A 62 -2.39 2.75 6.16
C ILE A 62 -3.36 3.37 7.16
N LYS A 63 -4.09 2.54 7.94
CA LYS A 63 -4.96 2.99 9.04
C LYS A 63 -4.14 3.67 10.13
N GLU A 64 -3.08 3.00 10.59
CA GLU A 64 -2.22 3.53 11.65
C GLU A 64 -1.46 4.77 11.18
N SER A 65 -0.95 4.77 9.95
CA SER A 65 -0.31 5.95 9.36
C SER A 65 -1.24 7.16 9.29
N TYR A 66 -2.49 6.97 8.87
CA TYR A 66 -3.46 8.05 8.80
C TYR A 66 -3.84 8.59 10.20
N LYS A 67 -4.03 7.70 11.17
CA LYS A 67 -4.29 8.08 12.56
C LYS A 67 -3.14 8.95 13.12
N ILE A 68 -1.90 8.48 12.98
CA ILE A 68 -0.74 9.24 13.47
C ILE A 68 -0.58 10.56 12.70
N TRP A 69 -0.85 10.56 11.40
CA TRP A 69 -0.86 11.81 10.61
C TRP A 69 -1.87 12.81 11.14
N LEU A 70 -3.10 12.41 11.50
CA LEU A 70 -4.09 13.31 12.11
C LEU A 70 -3.63 13.87 13.45
N GLU A 71 -2.97 13.04 14.27
CA GLU A 71 -2.46 13.43 15.59
C GLU A 71 -1.19 14.30 15.51
N THR A 72 -0.48 14.26 14.39
CA THR A 72 0.77 15.01 14.20
C THR A 72 0.47 16.40 13.66
N PRO A 73 0.89 17.48 14.35
CA PRO A 73 0.73 18.83 13.82
C PRO A 73 1.44 18.99 12.48
N ALA A 74 0.83 19.73 11.56
CA ALA A 74 1.46 20.12 10.32
C ALA A 74 2.72 20.98 10.58
N ARG A 75 3.53 21.22 9.55
CA ARG A 75 4.79 21.99 9.68
C ARG A 75 4.63 23.39 10.30
N ASN A 76 3.48 24.01 10.09
CA ASN A 76 3.11 25.32 10.65
C ASN A 76 2.43 25.22 12.04
N GLY A 77 2.33 24.03 12.62
CA GLY A 77 1.68 23.77 13.91
C GLY A 77 0.16 23.60 13.85
N SER A 78 -0.48 23.71 12.68
CA SER A 78 -1.93 23.50 12.58
C SER A 78 -2.29 22.01 12.62
N ALA A 79 -3.45 21.68 13.18
CA ALA A 79 -4.00 20.33 13.11
C ALA A 79 -4.34 19.94 11.65
N HIS A 80 -4.26 18.65 11.35
CA HIS A 80 -4.74 18.11 10.09
C HIS A 80 -6.26 17.90 10.13
N ASN A 81 -6.94 18.16 9.01
CA ASN A 81 -8.35 17.85 8.84
C ASN A 81 -8.52 16.41 8.36
N GLU A 82 -9.65 15.79 8.71
CA GLU A 82 -10.01 14.49 8.17
C GLU A 82 -10.20 14.55 6.64
N THR A 83 -9.69 13.52 5.95
CA THR A 83 -9.86 13.37 4.50
C THR A 83 -10.14 11.91 4.15
N SER A 84 -10.75 11.67 2.99
CA SER A 84 -11.01 10.33 2.47
C SER A 84 -9.77 9.69 1.80
N MET A 85 -8.60 10.35 1.85
CA MET A 85 -7.39 9.89 1.20
C MET A 85 -6.48 9.15 2.17
N ARG A 86 -5.81 8.11 1.66
CA ARG A 86 -4.76 7.35 2.35
C ARG A 86 -3.54 7.26 1.45
N GLY A 87 -2.37 7.11 2.05
CA GLY A 87 -1.10 6.92 1.34
C GLY A 87 -0.52 5.55 1.63
N PHE A 88 -0.29 4.75 0.60
CA PHE A 88 0.58 3.58 0.68
C PHE A 88 2.00 4.02 0.32
N TYR A 89 2.91 4.08 1.28
CA TYR A 89 4.24 4.64 1.08
C TYR A 89 5.24 3.58 0.60
N LEU A 90 6.01 3.92 -0.43
CA LEU A 90 7.05 3.09 -1.04
C LEU A 90 8.42 3.23 -0.33
N GLN A 91 8.41 3.87 0.82
CA GLN A 91 9.57 4.15 1.67
C GLN A 91 9.07 4.33 3.11
N LYS A 92 9.99 4.42 4.07
CA LYS A 92 9.64 4.72 5.45
C LYS A 92 8.81 6.00 5.55
N TYR A 93 7.70 5.90 6.28
CA TYR A 93 6.81 7.02 6.58
C TYR A 93 6.25 6.93 8.00
N LEU A 94 5.67 8.02 8.46
CA LEU A 94 5.09 8.11 9.80
C LEU A 94 3.94 7.10 9.97
N GLY A 95 4.01 6.33 11.05
CA GLY A 95 3.05 5.27 11.38
C GLY A 95 3.19 3.97 10.61
N PHE A 96 4.20 3.85 9.73
CA PHE A 96 4.58 2.57 9.13
C PHE A 96 5.54 1.81 10.06
N PRO A 97 5.64 0.46 9.93
CA PRO A 97 6.63 -0.35 10.64
C PRO A 97 8.07 0.17 10.47
N LYS A 98 8.94 -0.07 11.47
CA LYS A 98 10.32 0.44 11.45
C LYS A 98 11.15 -0.16 10.31
N ASP A 99 10.90 -1.43 10.02
CA ASP A 99 11.48 -2.30 8.99
C ASP A 99 10.63 -2.31 7.71
N TRP A 100 9.77 -1.31 7.51
CA TRP A 100 8.83 -1.30 6.38
C TRP A 100 9.48 -1.45 5.01
N GLU A 101 10.65 -0.85 4.78
CA GLU A 101 11.34 -0.96 3.48
C GLU A 101 11.81 -2.40 3.21
N GLU A 102 12.26 -3.11 4.26
CA GLU A 102 12.66 -4.51 4.17
C GLU A 102 11.44 -5.41 3.92
N GLN A 103 10.34 -5.17 4.64
CA GLN A 103 9.06 -5.85 4.41
C GLN A 103 8.55 -5.60 2.99
N LEU A 104 8.59 -4.34 2.52
CA LEU A 104 8.12 -3.95 1.21
C LEU A 104 8.92 -4.64 0.10
N GLU A 105 10.24 -4.75 0.24
CA GLU A 105 11.07 -5.47 -0.73
C GLU A 105 10.71 -6.96 -0.86
N SER A 106 10.22 -7.60 0.21
CA SER A 106 9.72 -8.99 0.12
C SER A 106 8.48 -9.15 -0.78
N PHE A 107 7.72 -8.06 -1.00
CA PHE A 107 6.57 -8.01 -1.88
C PHE A 107 6.91 -7.60 -3.31
N LYS A 108 8.15 -7.14 -3.56
CA LYS A 108 8.55 -6.60 -4.85
C LYS A 108 8.58 -7.69 -5.91
N SER A 109 7.85 -7.45 -7.00
CA SER A 109 7.70 -8.39 -8.12
C SER A 109 7.26 -9.81 -7.72
N ASN A 110 6.69 -9.98 -6.51
CA ASN A 110 6.39 -11.28 -5.93
C ASN A 110 5.01 -11.80 -6.39
N ILE A 111 4.92 -12.17 -7.66
CA ILE A 111 3.70 -12.77 -8.24
C ILE A 111 3.42 -14.15 -7.62
N LYS A 112 4.47 -14.85 -7.16
CA LYS A 112 4.35 -16.19 -6.56
C LYS A 112 3.41 -16.23 -5.36
N MET A 113 3.29 -15.12 -4.63
CA MET A 113 2.32 -15.01 -3.54
C MET A 113 0.87 -15.28 -3.98
N LEU A 114 0.51 -14.89 -5.21
CA LEU A 114 -0.81 -15.16 -5.79
C LEU A 114 -0.96 -16.64 -6.18
N GLU A 115 0.11 -17.24 -6.72
CA GLU A 115 0.15 -18.67 -7.05
C GLU A 115 0.00 -19.52 -5.78
N GLU A 116 0.79 -19.22 -4.76
CA GLU A 116 0.75 -19.88 -3.46
C GLU A 116 -0.63 -19.77 -2.83
N PHE A 117 -1.28 -18.60 -2.88
CA PHE A 117 -2.67 -18.46 -2.45
C PHE A 117 -3.54 -19.48 -3.19
N VAL A 118 -3.55 -19.49 -4.52
CA VAL A 118 -4.39 -20.39 -5.33
C VAL A 118 -4.12 -21.88 -5.06
N PHE A 119 -2.89 -22.27 -4.77
CA PHE A 119 -2.52 -23.68 -4.55
C PHE A 119 -2.77 -24.20 -3.13
N HIS A 120 -2.98 -23.32 -2.14
CA HIS A 120 -3.18 -23.70 -0.73
C HIS A 120 -4.64 -23.60 -0.24
N ILE A 121 -5.58 -23.41 -1.17
CA ILE A 121 -7.04 -23.45 -0.98
C ILE A 121 -7.63 -24.67 -1.68
#